data_AF-I4MV63-F1
#
_entry.id   AF-I4MV63-F1
#
_cell.length_a   1.000
_cell.length_b   1.000
_cell.length_c   1.000
_cell.angle_alpha   90.00
_cell.angle_beta   90.00
_cell.angle_gamma   90.00
#
_symmetry.space_group_name_H-M   'P 1'
#
loop_
_entity.id
_entity.type
_entity.pdbx_description
1 polymer ?
#
loop_
_entity_poly.entity_id
_entity_poly.type
_entity_poly.pdbx_seq_one_letter_code
_entity_poly.pdbx_strand_id
1 'polypeptide(L)'
;MVLQVDALSSPGLRRALNRGALNGAALVSFTQQLATLLGAGQPLERSLGILLKQAHEVKTRALIERIREQVKAGKPLSQALEEEGGQFSTLYISMVRAGEAGGALENTLRQLSDYLERSQTLRGEVINALIYPAFLVVGVLGSLALLLAYVVPQFVPIFRDLGVPIPLITQIILAMGEFLSAWGLVVLASIIVLIWGTAIALRDPARRLRNDRRLLGINVIGPLLQRIEAARLARTLGTLLNNGVALLQALTIVRQVCSNRAIVAQVEQATEWVKGGGTLATGLSHRDERGSGQPVAPRSASLLPELAIQMIDVGEQAGELDGMLLKVADVFDV
;
A
#
# COMPACT_ATOMS: atom_id res chain seq x y z
N MET A 1 48.31 -14.01 8.74
CA MET A 1 47.05 -14.34 9.45
C MET A 1 45.92 -13.66 8.70
N VAL A 2 45.33 -14.39 7.75
CA VAL A 2 44.24 -13.91 6.88
C VAL A 2 42.95 -14.05 7.68
N LEU A 3 42.35 -12.93 8.09
CA LEU A 3 41.05 -12.94 8.77
C LEU A 3 39.95 -13.03 7.71
N GLN A 4 39.33 -14.19 7.70
CA GLN A 4 38.22 -14.63 6.88
C GLN A 4 36.95 -13.85 7.30
N VAL A 5 36.43 -13.02 6.39
CA VAL A 5 35.17 -12.26 6.59
C VAL A 5 34.01 -13.12 6.08
N ASP A 6 33.61 -14.13 6.86
CA ASP A 6 32.47 -15.01 6.55
C ASP A 6 31.19 -14.72 7.36
N ALA A 7 31.12 -13.59 8.09
CA ALA A 7 30.05 -13.34 9.06
C ALA A 7 28.93 -12.36 8.61
N LEU A 8 28.74 -12.10 7.31
CA LEU A 8 27.68 -11.20 6.82
C LEU A 8 26.76 -11.85 5.78
N SER A 9 26.31 -13.07 6.05
CA SER A 9 25.33 -13.80 5.23
C SER A 9 23.97 -13.95 5.91
N SER A 10 23.43 -12.89 6.53
CA SER A 10 22.07 -12.94 7.04
C SER A 10 21.06 -12.94 5.86
N PRO A 11 20.22 -13.98 5.71
CA PRO A 11 19.29 -14.11 4.58
C PRO A 11 18.22 -13.00 4.55
N GLY A 12 17.96 -12.35 5.68
CA GLY A 12 17.02 -11.23 5.79
C GLY A 12 17.48 -9.95 5.08
N LEU A 13 18.78 -9.64 5.12
CA LEU A 13 19.31 -8.41 4.51
C LEU A 13 19.37 -8.53 2.97
N ARG A 14 19.68 -9.73 2.46
CA ARG A 14 19.63 -10.03 1.02
C ARG A 14 18.21 -9.94 0.46
N ARG A 15 17.18 -10.29 1.24
CA ARG A 15 15.76 -10.18 0.85
C ARG A 15 15.27 -8.73 0.76
N ALA A 16 15.80 -7.83 1.59
CA ALA A 16 15.43 -6.42 1.58
C ALA A 16 16.10 -5.61 0.46
N LEU A 17 17.28 -6.05 0.00
CA LEU A 17 18.05 -5.39 -1.07
C LEU A 17 17.80 -5.99 -2.47
N ASN A 18 17.10 -7.11 -2.58
CA ASN A 18 16.77 -7.69 -3.88
C ASN A 18 15.59 -6.92 -4.48
N ARG A 19 15.87 -5.96 -5.36
CA ARG A 19 14.87 -5.41 -6.28
C ARG A 19 14.21 -6.60 -6.99
N GLY A 20 12.89 -6.74 -6.81
CA GLY A 20 12.12 -7.81 -7.41
C GLY A 20 12.34 -7.86 -8.92
N ALA A 21 12.28 -9.06 -9.51
CA ALA A 21 12.60 -9.29 -10.92
C ALA A 21 11.68 -8.52 -11.89
N LEU A 22 10.45 -8.21 -11.47
CA LEU A 22 9.55 -7.28 -12.16
C LEU A 22 9.32 -6.04 -11.29
N ASN A 23 9.96 -4.92 -11.64
CA ASN A 23 9.67 -3.63 -11.03
C ASN A 23 8.33 -3.07 -11.55
N GLY A 24 7.82 -1.97 -10.98
CA GLY A 24 6.48 -1.44 -11.29
C GLY A 24 6.17 -1.34 -12.80
N ALA A 25 7.04 -0.69 -13.57
CA ALA A 25 6.87 -0.54 -15.02
C ALA A 25 6.97 -1.90 -15.76
N ALA A 26 7.94 -2.73 -15.37
CA ALA A 26 8.14 -4.04 -15.98
C ALA A 26 6.96 -4.98 -15.71
N LEU A 27 6.35 -4.90 -14.52
CA LEU A 27 5.17 -5.68 -14.16
C LEU A 27 3.95 -5.25 -14.96
N VAL A 28 3.73 -3.93 -15.14
CA VAL A 28 2.67 -3.40 -16.01
C VAL A 28 2.86 -3.93 -17.43
N SER A 29 4.06 -3.75 -18.00
CA SER A 29 4.36 -4.17 -19.36
C SER A 29 4.21 -5.69 -19.56
N PHE A 30 4.72 -6.50 -18.62
CA PHE A 30 4.54 -7.96 -18.64
C PHE A 30 3.07 -8.35 -18.64
N THR A 31 2.26 -7.73 -17.77
CA THR A 31 0.83 -8.01 -17.65
C THR A 31 0.07 -7.62 -18.92
N GLN A 32 0.36 -6.44 -19.46
CA GLN A 32 -0.24 -5.92 -20.68
C GLN A 32 0.07 -6.79 -21.89
N GLN A 33 1.35 -7.13 -22.09
CA GLN A 33 1.77 -7.97 -23.21
C GLN A 33 1.19 -9.38 -23.11
N LEU A 34 1.11 -9.96 -21.90
CA LEU A 34 0.45 -11.24 -21.68
C LEU A 34 -1.04 -11.18 -22.03
N ALA A 35 -1.74 -10.14 -21.59
CA ALA A 35 -3.15 -9.90 -21.94
C ALA A 35 -3.35 -9.78 -23.45
N THR A 36 -2.49 -9.01 -24.14
CA THR A 36 -2.54 -8.85 -25.60
C THR A 36 -2.33 -10.17 -26.34
N LEU A 37 -1.35 -10.98 -25.92
CA LEU A 37 -1.06 -12.26 -26.58
C LEU A 37 -2.20 -13.27 -26.36
N LEU A 38 -2.75 -13.34 -25.14
CA LEU A 38 -3.90 -14.20 -24.87
C LEU A 38 -5.15 -13.74 -25.65
N GLY A 39 -5.37 -12.43 -25.77
CA GLY A 39 -6.48 -11.88 -26.56
C GLY A 39 -6.34 -12.07 -28.07
N ALA A 40 -5.11 -12.27 -28.54
CA ALA A 40 -4.84 -12.75 -29.90
C ALA A 40 -5.06 -14.27 -30.06
N GLY A 41 -5.62 -14.94 -29.05
CA GLY A 41 -5.89 -16.39 -29.05
C GLY A 41 -4.66 -17.27 -28.86
N GLN A 42 -3.51 -16.71 -28.44
CA GLN A 42 -2.31 -17.52 -28.21
C GLN A 42 -2.46 -18.34 -26.92
N PRO A 43 -2.07 -19.64 -26.92
CA PRO A 43 -2.00 -20.44 -25.71
C PRO A 43 -1.06 -19.81 -24.67
N LEU A 44 -1.41 -19.92 -23.38
CA LEU A 44 -0.66 -19.29 -22.28
C LEU A 44 0.84 -19.64 -22.28
N GLU A 45 1.19 -20.91 -22.45
CA GLU A 45 2.60 -21.36 -22.51
C GLU A 45 3.37 -20.68 -23.64
N ARG A 46 2.74 -20.54 -24.81
CA ARG A 46 3.33 -19.89 -25.99
C ARG A 46 3.49 -18.40 -25.76
N SER A 47 2.50 -17.76 -25.16
CA SER A 47 2.55 -16.34 -24.78
C SER A 47 3.72 -16.08 -23.82
N LEU A 48 3.85 -16.87 -22.75
CA LEU A 48 4.99 -16.79 -21.83
C LEU A 48 6.33 -17.03 -22.54
N GLY A 49 6.38 -17.93 -23.53
CA GLY A 49 7.56 -18.17 -24.36
C GLY A 49 7.96 -16.98 -25.23
N ILE A 50 7.00 -16.20 -25.72
CA ILE A 50 7.25 -14.94 -26.45
C ILE A 50 7.82 -13.89 -25.49
N LEU A 51 7.19 -13.69 -24.32
CA LEU A 51 7.65 -12.74 -23.31
C LEU A 51 9.05 -13.07 -22.79
N LEU A 52 9.36 -14.37 -22.63
CA LEU A 52 10.69 -14.83 -22.23
C LEU A 52 11.79 -14.38 -23.21
N LYS A 53 11.49 -14.39 -24.52
CA LYS A 53 12.43 -13.96 -25.56
C LYS A 53 12.62 -12.44 -25.60
N GLN A 54 11.61 -11.69 -25.17
CA GLN A 54 11.64 -10.23 -25.12
C GLN A 54 12.27 -9.68 -23.82
N ALA A 55 12.39 -10.50 -22.78
CA ALA A 55 12.96 -10.09 -21.51
C ALA A 55 14.47 -9.77 -21.63
N HIS A 56 14.83 -8.50 -21.40
CA HIS A 56 16.22 -8.03 -21.44
C HIS A 56 17.00 -8.32 -20.15
N GLU A 57 16.34 -8.27 -18.99
CA GLU A 57 17.00 -8.50 -17.70
C GLU A 57 17.09 -9.99 -17.36
N VAL A 58 18.27 -10.42 -16.91
CA VAL A 58 18.54 -11.83 -16.52
C VAL A 58 17.58 -12.31 -15.42
N LYS A 59 17.26 -11.45 -14.45
CA LYS A 59 16.32 -11.77 -13.36
C LYS A 59 14.90 -11.99 -13.87
N THR A 60 14.43 -11.13 -14.76
CA THR A 60 13.10 -11.23 -15.39
C THR A 60 12.99 -12.47 -16.25
N ARG A 61 14.02 -12.76 -17.05
CA ARG A 61 14.08 -13.94 -17.88
C ARG A 61 13.98 -15.22 -17.04
N ALA A 62 14.78 -15.33 -15.99
CA ALA A 62 14.74 -16.48 -15.07
C ALA A 62 13.38 -16.63 -14.36
N LEU A 63 12.72 -15.51 -14.01
CA LEU A 63 11.37 -15.53 -13.43
C LEU A 63 10.34 -16.08 -14.43
N ILE A 64 10.29 -15.52 -15.64
CA ILE A 64 9.33 -15.93 -16.67
C ILE A 64 9.56 -17.39 -17.07
N GLU A 65 10.82 -17.83 -17.13
CA GLU A 65 11.18 -19.21 -17.43
C GLU A 65 10.62 -20.19 -16.38
N ARG A 66 10.77 -19.89 -15.09
CA ARG A 66 10.19 -20.71 -14.02
C ARG A 66 8.67 -20.76 -14.11
N ILE A 67 8.00 -19.62 -14.27
CA ILE A 67 6.54 -19.55 -14.42
C ILE A 67 6.09 -20.40 -15.62
N ARG A 68 6.77 -20.27 -16.76
CA ARG A 68 6.46 -21.01 -17.98
C ARG A 68 6.61 -22.52 -17.79
N GLU A 69 7.70 -22.99 -17.18
CA GLU A 69 7.89 -24.43 -16.94
C GLU A 69 6.83 -25.01 -16.00
N GLN A 70 6.38 -24.24 -15.01
CA GLN A 70 5.27 -24.66 -14.15
C GLN A 70 3.94 -24.76 -14.90
N VAL A 71 3.61 -23.76 -15.72
CA VAL A 71 2.40 -23.78 -16.56
C VAL A 71 2.46 -24.90 -17.58
N LYS A 72 3.63 -25.14 -18.19
CA LYS A 72 3.87 -26.24 -19.13
C LYS A 72 3.70 -27.62 -18.46
N ALA A 73 4.02 -27.72 -17.17
CA ALA A 73 3.77 -28.91 -16.35
C ALA A 73 2.29 -29.07 -15.94
N GLY A 74 1.40 -28.15 -16.36
CA GLY A 74 -0.03 -28.21 -16.11
C GLY A 74 -0.49 -27.53 -14.83
N LYS A 75 0.39 -26.83 -14.10
CA LYS A 75 -0.04 -26.03 -12.95
C LYS A 75 -0.82 -24.79 -13.42
N PRO A 76 -1.85 -24.36 -12.67
CA PRO A 76 -2.50 -23.06 -12.88
C PRO A 76 -1.47 -21.91 -12.78
N LEU A 77 -1.64 -20.89 -13.60
CA LEU A 77 -0.85 -19.66 -13.59
C LEU A 77 -0.87 -19.00 -12.21
N SER A 78 -2.03 -18.92 -11.56
CA SER A 78 -2.14 -18.34 -10.21
C SER A 78 -1.24 -19.03 -9.19
N GLN A 79 -1.12 -20.36 -9.26
CA GLN A 79 -0.23 -21.13 -8.39
C GLN A 79 1.25 -20.91 -8.77
N ALA A 80 1.57 -20.92 -10.07
CA ALA A 80 2.92 -20.64 -10.54
C ALA A 80 3.41 -19.24 -10.12
N LEU A 81 2.53 -18.24 -10.12
CA LEU A 81 2.84 -16.87 -9.67
C LEU A 81 3.01 -16.78 -8.15
N GLU A 82 2.23 -17.54 -7.39
CA GLU A 82 2.29 -17.57 -5.92
C GLU A 82 3.62 -18.14 -5.39
N GLU A 83 4.14 -19.18 -6.07
CA GLU A 83 5.43 -19.81 -5.74
C GLU A 83 6.63 -18.88 -5.94
N GLU A 84 6.50 -17.81 -6.74
CA GLU A 84 7.57 -16.83 -6.99
C GLU A 84 7.75 -15.79 -5.87
N GLY A 85 6.95 -15.86 -4.79
CA GLY A 85 7.27 -15.30 -3.48
C GLY A 85 7.49 -13.79 -3.42
N GLY A 86 6.40 -13.02 -3.28
CA GLY A 86 6.44 -11.57 -3.01
C GLY A 86 6.66 -10.69 -4.24
N GLN A 87 6.79 -11.30 -5.43
CA GLN A 87 6.89 -10.58 -6.70
C GLN A 87 5.51 -10.10 -7.20
N PHE A 88 4.47 -10.88 -6.94
CA PHE A 88 3.08 -10.58 -7.27
C PHE A 88 2.30 -10.31 -5.98
N SER A 89 1.44 -9.30 -6.00
CA SER A 89 0.59 -8.98 -4.85
C SER A 89 -0.50 -10.05 -4.68
N THR A 90 -1.03 -10.17 -3.46
CA THR A 90 -2.17 -11.08 -3.18
C THR A 90 -3.37 -10.80 -4.08
N LEU A 91 -3.63 -9.51 -4.36
CA LEU A 91 -4.68 -9.07 -5.28
C LEU A 91 -4.43 -9.60 -6.70
N TYR A 92 -3.19 -9.46 -7.21
CA TYR A 92 -2.81 -9.95 -8.54
C TYR A 92 -3.08 -11.45 -8.66
N ILE A 93 -2.57 -12.24 -7.71
CA ILE A 93 -2.71 -13.70 -7.70
C ILE A 93 -4.19 -14.10 -7.66
N SER A 94 -5.00 -13.43 -6.84
CA SER A 94 -6.41 -13.79 -6.67
C SER A 94 -7.29 -13.40 -7.84
N MET A 95 -6.98 -12.27 -8.50
CA MET A 95 -7.62 -11.90 -9.76
C MET A 95 -7.28 -12.95 -10.84
N VAL A 96 -6.01 -13.30 -11.00
CA VAL A 96 -5.60 -14.36 -11.95
C VAL A 96 -6.33 -15.67 -11.64
N ARG A 97 -6.37 -16.10 -10.39
CA ARG A 97 -7.08 -17.33 -9.96
C ARG A 97 -8.57 -17.29 -10.32
N ALA A 98 -9.23 -16.15 -10.10
CA ALA A 98 -10.62 -15.94 -10.48
C ALA A 98 -10.82 -16.01 -12.00
N GLY A 99 -9.93 -15.37 -12.76
CA GLY A 99 -9.93 -15.38 -14.22
C GLY A 99 -9.67 -16.77 -14.81
N GLU A 100 -8.78 -17.55 -14.21
CA GLU A 100 -8.53 -18.94 -14.60
C GLU A 100 -9.75 -19.84 -14.34
N ALA A 101 -10.34 -19.76 -13.15
CA ALA A 101 -11.53 -20.55 -12.81
C ALA A 101 -12.74 -20.20 -13.67
N GLY A 102 -12.88 -18.93 -14.08
CA GLY A 102 -13.97 -18.43 -14.92
C GLY A 102 -13.67 -18.45 -16.43
N GLY A 103 -12.51 -18.93 -16.87
CA GLY A 103 -12.11 -18.91 -18.29
C GLY A 103 -11.95 -17.51 -18.90
N ALA A 104 -11.84 -16.47 -18.07
CA ALA A 104 -11.79 -15.06 -18.46
C ALA A 104 -10.41 -14.43 -18.22
N LEU A 105 -9.35 -15.24 -18.28
CA LEU A 105 -7.99 -14.83 -17.93
C LEU A 105 -7.49 -13.61 -18.75
N GLU A 106 -7.85 -13.51 -20.03
CA GLU A 106 -7.54 -12.33 -20.85
C GLU A 106 -8.11 -11.04 -20.24
N ASN A 107 -9.42 -11.01 -19.98
CA ASN A 107 -10.11 -9.85 -19.41
C ASN A 107 -9.53 -9.49 -18.04
N THR A 108 -9.27 -10.50 -17.21
CA THR A 108 -8.64 -10.29 -15.90
C THR A 108 -7.25 -9.66 -16.01
N LEU A 109 -6.40 -10.14 -16.92
CA LEU A 109 -5.06 -9.55 -17.11
C LEU A 109 -5.13 -8.14 -17.67
N ARG A 110 -6.11 -7.84 -18.55
CA ARG A 110 -6.36 -6.46 -19.03
C ARG A 110 -6.73 -5.53 -17.87
N GLN A 111 -7.67 -5.95 -17.02
CA GLN A 111 -8.04 -5.19 -15.82
C GLN A 111 -6.87 -5.03 -14.83
N LEU A 112 -6.04 -6.07 -14.67
CA LEU A 112 -4.82 -5.98 -13.86
C LEU A 112 -3.83 -4.97 -14.43
N SER A 113 -3.65 -4.94 -15.76
CA SER A 113 -2.81 -3.95 -16.43
C SER A 113 -3.28 -2.52 -16.12
N ASP A 114 -4.57 -2.24 -16.32
CA ASP A 114 -5.15 -0.91 -16.07
C ASP A 114 -5.00 -0.50 -14.60
N TYR A 115 -5.22 -1.43 -13.67
CA TYR A 115 -5.03 -1.20 -12.25
C TYR A 115 -3.57 -0.87 -11.91
N LEU A 116 -2.63 -1.66 -12.43
CA LEU A 116 -1.20 -1.47 -12.17
C LEU A 116 -0.69 -0.15 -12.77
N GLU A 117 -1.15 0.22 -13.96
CA GLU A 117 -0.82 1.50 -14.61
C GLU A 117 -1.29 2.68 -13.77
N ARG A 118 -2.57 2.69 -13.36
CA ARG A 118 -3.11 3.74 -12.47
C ARG A 118 -2.35 3.82 -11.15
N SER A 119 -2.04 2.66 -10.55
CA SER A 119 -1.27 2.60 -9.31
C SER A 119 0.14 3.18 -9.47
N GLN A 120 0.80 2.91 -10.59
CA GLN A 120 2.12 3.43 -10.88
C GLN A 120 2.11 4.93 -11.14
N THR A 121 1.14 5.44 -11.90
CA THR A 121 0.96 6.87 -12.18
C THR A 121 0.74 7.64 -10.89
N LEU A 122 -0.23 7.23 -10.07
CA LEU A 122 -0.50 7.86 -8.77
C LEU A 122 0.74 7.85 -7.86
N ARG A 123 1.46 6.72 -7.82
CA ARG A 123 2.70 6.64 -7.05
C ARG A 123 3.76 7.62 -7.56
N GLY A 124 3.90 7.74 -8.88
CA GLY A 124 4.82 8.67 -9.52
C GLY A 124 4.47 10.12 -9.20
N GLU A 125 3.18 10.48 -9.29
CA GLU A 125 2.68 11.81 -8.93
C GLU A 125 2.93 12.15 -7.47
N VAL A 126 2.64 11.22 -6.54
CA VAL A 126 2.91 11.41 -5.11
C VAL A 126 4.41 11.61 -4.85
N ILE A 127 5.27 10.78 -5.46
CA ILE A 127 6.72 10.93 -5.32
C ILE A 127 7.16 12.30 -5.87
N ASN A 128 6.71 12.68 -7.06
CA ASN A 128 7.07 13.95 -7.69
C ASN A 128 6.58 15.16 -6.88
N ALA A 129 5.36 15.10 -6.33
CA ALA A 129 4.81 16.15 -5.48
C ALA A 129 5.61 16.34 -4.18
N LEU A 130 6.25 15.27 -3.67
CA LEU A 130 7.06 15.31 -2.45
C LEU A 130 8.51 15.77 -2.69
N ILE A 131 9.01 15.69 -3.92
CA ILE A 131 10.38 16.11 -4.25
C ILE A 131 10.58 17.60 -3.94
N TYR A 132 9.67 18.47 -4.37
CA TYR A 132 9.80 19.91 -4.16
C TYR A 132 9.77 20.33 -2.67
N PRO A 133 8.77 19.91 -1.86
CA PRO A 133 8.79 20.17 -0.42
C PRO A 133 10.04 19.62 0.28
N ALA A 134 10.53 18.44 -0.10
CA ALA A 134 11.73 17.87 0.48
C ALA A 134 12.98 18.73 0.21
N PHE A 135 13.16 19.19 -1.04
CA PHE A 135 14.26 20.09 -1.39
C PHE A 135 14.20 21.41 -0.60
N LEU A 136 13.02 22.00 -0.47
CA LEU A 136 12.81 23.23 0.30
C LEU A 136 13.16 23.02 1.77
N VAL A 137 12.62 21.99 2.41
CA VAL A 137 12.88 21.68 3.81
C VAL A 137 14.36 21.43 4.06
N VAL A 138 15.03 20.64 3.21
CA VAL A 138 16.47 20.40 3.29
C VAL A 138 17.26 21.70 3.11
N GLY A 139 16.88 22.54 2.15
CA GLY A 139 17.53 23.83 1.90
C GLY A 139 17.40 24.80 3.08
N VAL A 140 16.20 24.93 3.65
CA VAL A 140 15.92 25.82 4.79
C VAL A 140 16.59 25.32 6.07
N LEU A 141 16.44 24.03 6.39
CA LEU A 141 17.10 23.47 7.57
C LEU A 141 18.62 23.48 7.43
N GLY A 142 19.14 23.20 6.22
CA GLY A 142 20.57 23.25 5.93
C GLY A 142 21.15 24.66 6.04
N SER A 143 20.48 25.67 5.48
CA SER A 143 20.94 27.06 5.57
C SER A 143 20.88 27.59 7.00
N LEU A 144 19.82 27.26 7.74
CA LEU A 144 19.69 27.58 9.16
C LEU A 144 20.79 26.90 9.98
N ALA A 145 21.08 25.63 9.70
CA ALA A 145 22.15 24.90 10.36
C ALA A 145 23.52 25.55 10.10
N LEU A 146 23.82 25.92 8.86
CA LEU A 146 25.06 26.62 8.50
C LEU A 146 25.19 27.96 9.23
N LEU A 147 24.11 28.74 9.27
CA LEU A 147 24.06 30.03 9.96
C LEU A 147 24.35 29.86 11.44
N LEU A 148 23.69 28.90 12.11
CA LEU A 148 23.85 28.66 13.55
C LEU A 148 25.22 28.06 13.91
N ALA A 149 25.72 27.13 13.11
CA ALA A 149 26.96 26.42 13.42
C ALA A 149 28.23 27.21 13.04
N TYR A 150 28.16 28.06 12.02
CA TYR A 150 29.35 28.75 11.50
C TYR A 150 29.28 30.27 11.59
N VAL A 151 28.14 30.88 11.22
CA VAL A 151 28.03 32.35 11.13
C VAL A 151 27.83 33.00 12.50
N VAL A 152 26.89 32.50 13.30
CA VAL A 152 26.57 33.09 14.61
C VAL A 152 27.75 33.08 15.60
N PRO A 153 28.56 32.00 15.69
CA PRO A 153 29.73 31.97 16.58
C PRO A 153 30.78 33.05 16.27
N GLN A 154 30.84 33.55 15.03
CA GLN A 154 31.79 34.61 14.66
C GLN A 154 31.51 35.95 15.35
N PHE A 155 30.31 36.15 15.92
CA PHE A 155 29.98 37.33 16.71
C PHE A 155 30.46 37.24 18.17
N VAL A 156 30.77 36.04 18.68
CA VAL A 156 31.18 35.83 20.08
C VAL A 156 32.43 36.65 20.47
N PRO A 157 33.50 36.73 19.67
CA PRO A 157 34.67 37.54 19.98
C PRO A 157 34.33 39.02 20.16
N ILE A 158 33.43 39.57 19.33
CA ILE A 158 33.01 40.98 19.38
C ILE A 158 32.39 41.32 20.74
N PHE A 159 31.53 40.45 21.27
CA PHE A 159 30.94 40.65 22.60
C PHE A 159 31.99 40.59 23.71
N ARG A 160 33.00 39.71 23.58
CA ARG A 160 34.12 39.64 24.53
C ARG A 160 34.97 40.91 24.52
N ASP A 161 35.25 41.45 23.33
CA ASP A 161 36.05 42.67 23.17
C ASP A 161 35.34 43.92 23.71
N LEU A 162 34.00 43.95 23.64
CA LEU A 162 33.17 45.01 24.22
C LEU A 162 33.02 44.90 25.75
N GLY A 163 33.48 43.81 26.38
CA GLY A 163 33.33 43.58 27.81
C GLY A 163 31.87 43.39 28.28
N VAL A 164 30.94 43.13 27.35
CA VAL A 164 29.52 42.95 27.64
C VAL A 164 29.22 41.45 27.74
N PRO A 165 28.56 40.96 28.81
CA PRO A 165 28.16 39.57 28.90
C PRO A 165 27.18 39.21 27.78
N ILE A 166 27.37 38.04 27.18
CA ILE A 166 26.53 37.56 26.07
C ILE A 166 25.08 37.40 26.56
N PRO A 167 24.09 38.03 25.91
CA PRO A 167 22.68 37.89 26.29
C PRO A 167 22.20 36.44 26.25
N LEU A 168 21.24 36.09 27.12
CA LEU A 168 20.73 34.72 27.29
C LEU A 168 20.19 34.14 25.97
N ILE A 169 19.50 34.95 25.16
CA ILE A 169 18.98 34.56 23.84
C ILE A 169 20.12 34.10 22.92
N THR A 170 21.23 34.83 22.87
CA THR A 170 22.40 34.47 22.06
C THR A 170 23.09 33.21 22.56
N GLN A 171 23.15 33.00 23.88
CA GLN A 171 23.69 31.76 24.48
C GLN A 171 22.89 30.53 24.07
N ILE A 172 21.55 30.62 24.06
CA ILE A 172 20.67 29.53 23.60
C ILE A 172 20.92 29.22 22.11
N ILE A 173 21.05 30.26 21.29
CA ILE A 173 21.31 30.12 19.85
C ILE A 173 22.65 29.43 19.58
N LEU A 174 23.71 29.83 20.31
CA LEU A 174 25.04 29.21 20.22
C LEU A 174 25.02 27.75 20.68
N ALA A 175 24.35 27.46 21.81
CA ALA A 175 24.18 26.10 22.31
C ALA A 175 23.43 25.20 21.30
N MET A 176 22.43 25.75 20.61
CA MET A 176 21.70 25.04 19.56
C MET A 176 22.56 24.80 18.32
N GLY A 177 23.41 25.76 17.94
CA GLY A 177 24.40 25.61 16.87
C GLY A 177 25.45 24.55 17.17
N GLU A 178 25.98 24.53 18.39
CA GLU A 178 26.93 23.50 18.87
C GLU A 178 26.29 22.11 18.93
N PHE A 179 25.04 22.01 19.41
CA PHE A 179 24.29 20.76 19.40
C PHE A 179 24.09 20.25 17.96
N LEU A 180 23.73 21.13 17.04
CA LEU A 180 23.46 20.77 15.66
C LEU A 180 24.73 20.42 14.88
N SER A 181 25.87 21.07 15.16
CA SER A 181 27.15 20.72 14.56
C SER A 181 27.70 19.38 15.07
N ALA A 182 27.52 19.09 16.37
CA ALA A 182 28.00 17.85 16.98
C ALA A 182 27.08 16.65 16.71
N TRP A 183 25.76 16.84 16.77
CA TRP A 183 24.77 15.75 16.71
C TRP A 183 23.88 15.79 15.48
N GLY A 184 24.00 16.79 14.59
CA GLY A 184 23.09 16.95 13.45
C GLY A 184 23.00 15.72 12.54
N LEU A 185 24.13 15.07 12.25
CA LEU A 185 24.14 13.81 11.49
C LEU A 185 23.49 12.65 12.25
N VAL A 186 23.66 12.58 13.57
CA VAL A 186 23.06 11.55 14.43
C VAL A 186 21.55 11.77 14.54
N VAL A 187 21.10 13.02 14.68
CA VAL A 187 19.68 13.39 14.69
C VAL A 187 19.04 13.06 13.34
N LEU A 188 19.66 13.43 12.22
CA LEU A 188 19.18 13.08 10.89
C LEU A 188 19.11 11.55 10.70
N ALA A 189 20.16 10.82 11.09
CA ALA A 189 20.18 9.36 11.05
C ALA A 189 19.09 8.74 11.94
N SER A 190 18.85 9.29 13.13
CA SER A 190 17.81 8.84 14.05
C SER A 190 16.40 9.05 13.49
N ILE A 191 16.15 10.17 12.82
CA ILE A 191 14.87 10.45 12.14
C ILE A 191 14.67 9.48 10.99
N ILE A 192 15.70 9.25 10.17
CA ILE A 192 15.65 8.26 9.08
C ILE A 192 15.37 6.87 9.65
N VAL A 193 16.08 6.44 10.69
CA VAL A 193 15.88 5.13 11.34
C VAL A 193 14.50 5.02 11.97
N LEU A 194 13.96 6.09 12.56
CA LEU A 194 12.61 6.10 13.13
C LEU A 194 11.54 5.98 12.03
N ILE A 195 11.67 6.74 10.94
CA ILE A 195 10.76 6.67 9.78
C ILE A 195 10.84 5.28 9.13
N TRP A 196 12.05 4.76 8.92
CA TRP A 196 12.24 3.44 8.32
C TRP A 196 11.77 2.31 9.25
N GLY A 197 12.06 2.43 10.55
CA GLY A 197 11.67 1.48 11.57
C GLY A 197 10.17 1.44 11.78
N THR A 198 9.49 2.59 11.76
CA THR A 198 8.02 2.65 11.77
C THR A 198 7.42 2.11 10.47
N ALA A 199 7.99 2.45 9.30
CA ALA A 199 7.54 1.89 8.02
C ALA A 199 7.69 0.36 7.95
N ILE A 200 8.75 -0.21 8.53
CA ILE A 200 8.96 -1.66 8.64
C ILE A 200 8.03 -2.25 9.70
N ALA A 201 7.86 -1.61 10.85
CA ALA A 201 6.96 -2.08 11.91
C ALA A 201 5.49 -2.08 11.48
N LEU A 202 5.09 -1.18 10.58
CA LEU A 202 3.77 -1.12 9.96
C LEU A 202 3.55 -2.23 8.92
N ARG A 203 4.60 -2.93 8.47
CA ARG A 203 4.49 -4.11 7.60
C ARG A 203 4.19 -5.40 8.37
N ASP A 204 4.31 -5.41 9.70
CA ASP A 204 4.07 -6.61 10.51
C ASP A 204 2.55 -6.82 10.77
N PRO A 205 1.95 -7.89 10.22
CA PRO A 205 0.51 -8.14 10.29
C PRO A 205 -0.04 -8.30 11.72
N ALA A 206 0.78 -8.70 12.70
CA ALA A 206 0.34 -8.93 14.08
C ALA A 206 0.25 -7.64 14.91
N ARG A 207 1.17 -6.68 14.70
CA ARG A 207 1.16 -5.36 15.38
C ARG A 207 0.11 -4.41 14.81
N ARG A 208 -0.20 -4.56 13.51
CA ARG A 208 -1.27 -3.85 12.81
C ARG A 208 -2.64 -4.04 13.48
N LEU A 209 -2.95 -5.26 13.95
CA LEU A 209 -4.21 -5.60 14.63
C LEU A 209 -4.50 -4.71 15.86
N ARG A 210 -3.46 -4.41 16.66
CA ARG A 210 -3.61 -3.66 17.91
C ARG A 210 -3.56 -2.15 17.68
N ASN A 211 -2.87 -1.70 16.65
CA ASN A 211 -2.80 -0.28 16.29
C ASN A 211 -4.01 0.17 15.47
N ASP A 212 -4.49 -0.62 14.51
CA ASP A 212 -5.66 -0.27 13.68
C ASP A 212 -6.92 -0.11 14.52
N ARG A 213 -7.11 -0.99 15.52
CA ARG A 213 -8.24 -0.94 16.45
C ARG A 213 -8.16 0.24 17.43
N ARG A 214 -6.94 0.70 17.77
CA ARG A 214 -6.71 1.89 18.60
C ARG A 214 -6.85 3.18 17.81
N LEU A 215 -6.38 3.23 16.57
CA LEU A 215 -6.47 4.38 15.67
C LEU A 215 -7.92 4.70 15.27
N LEU A 216 -8.74 3.68 15.03
CA LEU A 216 -10.19 3.86 14.82
C LEU A 216 -10.93 4.38 16.05
N GLY A 217 -10.35 4.24 17.25
CA GLY A 217 -10.91 4.76 18.50
C GLY A 217 -10.49 6.20 18.83
N ILE A 218 -9.61 6.81 18.04
CA ILE A 218 -9.20 8.21 18.24
C ILE A 218 -10.22 9.12 17.56
N ASN A 219 -10.91 9.94 18.36
CA ASN A 219 -12.07 10.75 17.96
C ASN A 219 -11.82 11.72 16.78
N VAL A 220 -10.56 12.03 16.48
CA VAL A 220 -10.16 12.93 15.38
C VAL A 220 -9.79 12.17 14.11
N ILE A 221 -9.20 10.97 14.23
CA ILE A 221 -8.68 10.20 13.09
C ILE A 221 -9.70 9.17 12.60
N GLY A 222 -10.52 8.63 13.49
CA GLY A 222 -11.54 7.61 13.18
C GLY A 222 -12.46 7.99 12.02
N PRO A 223 -13.14 9.15 12.05
CA PRO A 223 -14.05 9.55 10.96
C PRO A 223 -13.35 9.68 9.61
N LEU A 224 -12.14 10.24 9.58
CA LEU A 224 -11.34 10.36 8.35
C LEU A 224 -10.98 8.97 7.79
N LEU A 225 -10.54 8.06 8.66
CA LEU A 225 -10.17 6.70 8.28
C LEU A 225 -11.37 5.91 7.75
N GLN A 226 -12.55 6.08 8.34
CA GLN A 226 -13.80 5.48 7.87
C GLN A 226 -14.16 5.96 6.47
N ARG A 227 -14.01 7.26 6.17
CA ARG A 227 -14.26 7.80 4.83
C ARG A 227 -13.29 7.23 3.80
N ILE A 228 -11.99 7.21 4.10
CA ILE A 228 -10.96 6.67 3.20
C ILE A 228 -11.21 5.19 2.89
N GLU A 229 -11.53 4.38 3.90
CA GLU A 229 -11.78 2.96 3.69
C GLU A 229 -13.12 2.70 3.01
N ALA A 230 -14.16 3.49 3.28
CA ALA A 230 -15.42 3.43 2.55
C ALA A 230 -15.22 3.73 1.07
N ALA A 231 -14.47 4.79 0.75
CA ALA A 231 -14.14 5.14 -0.62
C ALA A 231 -13.36 4.03 -1.33
N ARG A 232 -12.34 3.47 -0.66
CA ARG A 232 -11.52 2.37 -1.20
C ARG A 232 -12.36 1.11 -1.48
N LEU A 233 -13.18 0.71 -0.50
CA LEU A 233 -14.05 -0.46 -0.60
C LEU A 233 -15.04 -0.27 -1.74
N ALA A 234 -15.75 0.85 -1.75
CA ALA A 234 -16.75 1.15 -2.76
C ALA A 234 -16.15 1.26 -4.16
N ARG A 235 -14.98 1.90 -4.32
CA ARG A 235 -14.27 1.98 -5.60
C ARG A 235 -13.90 0.59 -6.12
N THR A 236 -13.30 -0.23 -5.26
CA THR A 236 -12.81 -1.56 -5.65
C THR A 236 -13.98 -2.46 -6.00
N LEU A 237 -15.01 -2.49 -5.16
CA LEU A 237 -16.19 -3.31 -5.38
C LEU A 237 -16.96 -2.84 -6.63
N GLY A 238 -17.20 -1.54 -6.77
CA GLY A 238 -17.89 -0.95 -7.92
C GLY A 238 -17.14 -1.18 -9.24
N THR A 239 -15.80 -1.07 -9.24
CA THR A 239 -14.98 -1.36 -10.43
C THR A 239 -15.08 -2.83 -10.83
N LEU A 240 -15.01 -3.75 -9.87
CA LEU A 240 -15.12 -5.19 -10.15
C LEU A 240 -16.51 -5.55 -10.68
N LEU A 241 -17.57 -5.03 -10.07
CA LEU A 241 -18.94 -5.28 -10.50
C LEU A 241 -19.24 -4.69 -11.88
N ASN A 242 -18.84 -3.43 -12.14
CA ASN A 242 -18.99 -2.78 -13.45
C ASN A 242 -18.22 -3.54 -14.54
N ASN A 243 -17.11 -4.18 -14.17
CA ASN A 243 -16.33 -5.06 -15.03
C ASN A 243 -16.88 -6.49 -15.15
N GLY A 244 -18.11 -6.74 -14.68
CA GLY A 244 -18.82 -8.02 -14.81
C GLY A 244 -18.40 -9.12 -13.84
N VAL A 245 -17.62 -8.82 -12.80
CA VAL A 245 -17.28 -9.80 -11.75
C VAL A 245 -18.50 -10.00 -10.85
N ALA A 246 -18.86 -11.26 -10.59
CA ALA A 246 -19.98 -11.58 -9.69
C ALA A 246 -19.75 -11.06 -8.26
N LEU A 247 -20.80 -10.56 -7.60
CA LEU A 247 -20.72 -9.89 -6.29
C LEU A 247 -19.96 -10.69 -5.22
N LEU A 248 -20.26 -11.97 -5.06
CA LEU A 248 -19.58 -12.82 -4.07
C LEU A 248 -18.07 -12.95 -4.33
N GLN A 249 -17.69 -13.02 -5.61
CA GLN A 249 -16.29 -13.07 -6.01
C GLN A 249 -15.62 -11.71 -5.83
N ALA A 250 -16.31 -10.63 -6.17
CA ALA A 250 -15.86 -9.26 -5.97
C ALA A 250 -15.62 -8.96 -4.47
N LEU A 251 -16.51 -9.39 -3.58
CA LEU A 251 -16.33 -9.26 -2.12
C LEU A 251 -15.11 -10.03 -1.61
N THR A 252 -14.88 -11.23 -2.15
CA THR A 252 -13.70 -12.05 -1.82
C THR A 252 -12.39 -11.35 -2.23
N ILE A 253 -12.40 -10.68 -3.38
CA ILE A 253 -11.26 -9.90 -3.90
C ILE A 253 -11.06 -8.63 -3.06
N VAL A 254 -12.12 -7.87 -2.80
CA VAL A 254 -12.10 -6.63 -2.00
C VAL A 254 -11.53 -6.85 -0.60
N ARG A 255 -11.88 -7.99 0.03
CA ARG A 255 -11.32 -8.40 1.33
C ARG A 255 -9.78 -8.40 1.36
N GLN A 256 -9.13 -8.66 0.23
CA GLN A 256 -7.67 -8.69 0.15
C GLN A 256 -7.04 -7.31 -0.06
N VAL A 257 -7.83 -6.33 -0.49
CA VAL A 257 -7.39 -4.95 -0.77
C VAL A 257 -7.58 -4.05 0.45
N CYS A 258 -8.56 -4.36 1.31
CA CYS A 258 -8.79 -3.63 2.55
C CYS A 258 -7.57 -3.68 3.47
N SER A 259 -7.05 -2.51 3.85
CA SER A 259 -5.92 -2.37 4.76
C SER A 259 -6.29 -2.70 6.20
N ASN A 260 -7.52 -2.34 6.60
CA ASN A 260 -7.99 -2.45 7.96
C ASN A 260 -8.63 -3.82 8.23
N ARG A 261 -8.04 -4.60 9.14
CA ARG A 261 -8.56 -5.93 9.49
C ARG A 261 -9.98 -5.94 10.06
N ALA A 262 -10.43 -4.87 10.71
CA ALA A 262 -11.82 -4.79 11.19
C ALA A 262 -12.81 -4.74 10.00
N ILE A 263 -12.44 -4.01 8.95
CA ILE A 263 -13.23 -3.92 7.71
C ILE A 263 -13.16 -5.24 6.95
N VAL A 264 -11.99 -5.89 6.88
CA VAL A 264 -11.84 -7.25 6.33
C VAL A 264 -12.82 -8.23 6.99
N ALA A 265 -12.88 -8.25 8.32
CA ALA A 265 -13.79 -9.11 9.06
C ALA A 265 -15.27 -8.77 8.79
N GLN A 266 -15.61 -7.48 8.66
CA GLN A 266 -16.97 -7.06 8.34
C GLN A 266 -17.36 -7.44 6.90
N VAL A 267 -16.46 -7.27 5.93
CA VAL A 267 -16.67 -7.71 4.54
C VAL A 267 -16.82 -9.22 4.46
N GLU A 268 -16.08 -9.98 5.27
CA GLU A 268 -16.21 -11.44 5.36
C GLU A 268 -17.59 -11.85 5.90
N GLN A 269 -18.08 -11.21 6.96
CA GLN A 269 -19.43 -11.41 7.46
C GLN A 269 -20.50 -11.02 6.44
N ALA A 270 -20.34 -9.88 5.78
CA ALA A 270 -21.23 -9.45 4.70
C ALA A 270 -21.24 -10.46 3.54
N THR A 271 -20.08 -11.06 3.23
CA THR A 271 -19.98 -12.10 2.19
C THR A 271 -20.79 -13.34 2.56
N GLU A 272 -20.69 -13.83 3.80
CA GLU A 272 -21.49 -14.96 4.27
C GLU A 272 -22.99 -14.64 4.33
N TRP A 273 -23.35 -13.42 4.70
CA TRP A 273 -24.74 -12.95 4.70
C TRP A 273 -25.35 -12.92 3.30
N VAL A 274 -24.62 -12.37 2.33
CA VAL A 274 -25.06 -12.32 0.92
C VAL A 274 -25.12 -13.72 0.31
N LYS A 275 -24.21 -14.64 0.67
CA LYS A 275 -24.32 -16.06 0.29
C LYS A 275 -25.61 -16.70 0.81
N GLY A 276 -26.08 -16.28 1.98
CA GLY A 276 -27.35 -16.70 2.57
C GLY A 276 -28.60 -16.05 1.97
N GLY A 277 -28.45 -15.17 0.96
CA GLY A 277 -29.55 -14.47 0.30
C GLY A 277 -29.93 -13.11 0.92
N GLY A 278 -29.15 -12.62 1.88
CA GLY A 278 -29.32 -11.28 2.44
C GLY A 278 -28.71 -10.17 1.57
N THR A 279 -29.01 -8.90 1.88
CA THR A 279 -28.48 -7.76 1.12
C THR A 279 -27.07 -7.37 1.57
N LEU A 280 -26.25 -6.84 0.65
CA LEU A 280 -24.92 -6.32 0.97
C LEU A 280 -24.99 -5.20 2.00
N ALA A 281 -25.95 -4.28 1.86
CA ALA A 281 -26.11 -3.17 2.78
C ALA A 281 -26.34 -3.64 4.23
N THR A 282 -27.19 -4.66 4.42
CA THR A 282 -27.44 -5.24 5.75
C THR A 282 -26.22 -6.01 6.25
N GLY A 283 -25.52 -6.75 5.38
CA GLY A 283 -24.27 -7.43 5.74
C GLY A 283 -23.18 -6.47 6.23
N LEU A 284 -23.10 -5.26 5.66
CA LEU A 284 -22.14 -4.22 6.03
C LEU A 284 -22.60 -3.34 7.21
N SER A 285 -23.87 -3.42 7.63
CA SER A 285 -24.38 -2.68 8.80
C SER A 285 -24.24 -3.48 10.09
N HIS A 286 -24.28 -4.82 10.02
CA HIS A 286 -24.14 -5.68 11.18
C HIS A 286 -22.70 -5.72 11.71
N ARG A 287 -22.57 -5.60 13.03
CA ARG A 287 -21.36 -5.91 13.80
C ARG A 287 -21.64 -7.17 14.60
N ASP A 288 -20.79 -8.18 14.43
CA ASP A 288 -20.85 -9.41 15.22
C ASP A 288 -20.73 -9.13 16.72
N GLU A 289 -21.84 -9.36 17.44
CA GLU A 289 -21.92 -9.34 18.90
C GLU A 289 -21.41 -10.66 19.52
N ARG A 290 -21.10 -11.71 18.74
CA ARG A 290 -20.80 -13.05 19.29
C ARG A 290 -19.33 -13.29 19.66
N GLY A 291 -18.44 -12.31 19.52
CA GLY A 291 -16.99 -12.55 19.58
C GLY A 291 -16.21 -12.05 20.80
N SER A 292 -16.73 -11.11 21.61
CA SER A 292 -15.93 -10.56 22.72
C SER A 292 -16.81 -10.03 23.83
N GLY A 293 -16.86 -10.75 24.97
CA GLY A 293 -17.50 -10.33 26.22
C GLY A 293 -16.83 -9.12 26.87
N GLN A 294 -16.76 -8.00 26.16
CA GLN A 294 -16.19 -6.74 26.62
C GLN A 294 -17.23 -5.63 26.48
N PRO A 295 -17.34 -4.71 27.46
CA PRO A 295 -18.35 -3.65 27.46
C PRO A 295 -18.15 -2.73 26.26
N VAL A 296 -19.20 -2.57 25.46
CA VAL A 296 -19.21 -1.73 24.26
C VAL A 296 -19.48 -0.28 24.68
N ALA A 297 -18.61 0.64 24.26
CA ALA A 297 -18.81 2.06 24.43
C ALA A 297 -20.10 2.53 23.71
N PRO A 298 -20.85 3.49 24.27
CA PRO A 298 -22.17 3.86 23.78
C PRO A 298 -22.03 4.75 22.54
N ARG A 299 -21.91 4.13 21.36
CA ARG A 299 -22.30 4.66 20.04
C ARG A 299 -22.10 3.57 19.00
N SER A 300 -23.22 2.96 18.67
CA SER A 300 -23.45 2.05 17.55
C SER A 300 -23.06 2.74 16.23
N ALA A 301 -21.81 2.58 15.82
CA ALA A 301 -21.35 3.04 14.50
C ALA A 301 -20.81 1.83 13.73
N SER A 302 -21.45 1.54 12.60
CA SER A 302 -20.87 0.76 11.52
C SER A 302 -19.45 1.27 11.20
N LEU A 303 -18.56 0.38 10.74
CA LEU A 303 -17.20 0.81 10.35
C LEU A 303 -17.20 1.68 9.09
N LEU A 304 -18.30 1.64 8.32
CA LEU A 304 -18.57 2.53 7.21
C LEU A 304 -19.49 3.67 7.66
N PRO A 305 -19.35 4.88 7.08
CA PRO A 305 -20.30 5.97 7.30
C PRO A 305 -21.73 5.56 6.93
N GLU A 306 -22.71 6.02 7.70
CA GLU A 306 -24.13 5.65 7.51
C GLU A 306 -24.65 5.99 6.11
N LEU A 307 -24.27 7.16 5.59
CA LEU A 307 -24.62 7.57 4.23
C LEU A 307 -24.08 6.59 3.15
N ALA A 308 -22.90 6.00 3.37
CA ALA A 308 -22.37 5.01 2.44
C ALA A 308 -23.24 3.75 2.41
N ILE A 309 -23.69 3.28 3.58
CA ILE A 309 -24.57 2.10 3.69
C ILE A 309 -25.91 2.36 3.03
N GLN A 310 -26.51 3.54 3.26
CA GLN A 310 -27.79 3.92 2.65
C GLN A 310 -27.69 3.99 1.13
N MET A 311 -26.61 4.56 0.60
CA MET A 311 -26.39 4.58 -0.86
C MET A 311 -26.25 3.16 -1.42
N ILE A 312 -25.50 2.28 -0.75
CA ILE A 312 -25.37 0.87 -1.15
C ILE A 312 -26.75 0.18 -1.17
N ASP A 313 -27.57 0.39 -0.14
CA ASP A 313 -28.92 -0.19 -0.06
C ASP A 313 -29.81 0.28 -1.23
N VAL A 314 -29.80 1.58 -1.53
CA VAL A 314 -30.54 2.15 -2.67
C VAL A 314 -30.05 1.57 -3.99
N GLY A 315 -28.74 1.44 -4.18
CA GLY A 315 -28.17 0.86 -5.39
C GLY A 315 -28.52 -0.62 -5.56
N GLU A 316 -28.54 -1.37 -4.46
CA GLU A 316 -28.91 -2.78 -4.45
C GLU A 316 -30.39 -3.00 -4.77
N GLN A 317 -31.28 -2.19 -4.19
CA GLN A 317 -32.72 -2.23 -4.48
C GLN A 317 -33.05 -1.81 -5.92
N ALA A 318 -32.29 -0.86 -6.47
CA ALA A 318 -32.43 -0.39 -7.84
C ALA A 318 -31.80 -1.33 -8.89
N GLY A 319 -31.00 -2.32 -8.46
CA GLY A 319 -30.23 -3.18 -9.35
C GLY A 319 -29.03 -2.50 -10.02
N GLU A 320 -28.63 -1.31 -9.56
CA GLU A 320 -27.50 -0.52 -10.07
C GLU A 320 -26.39 -0.38 -9.01
N LEU A 321 -26.08 -1.51 -8.35
CA LEU A 321 -25.14 -1.55 -7.23
C LEU A 321 -23.74 -1.08 -7.64
N ASP A 322 -23.28 -1.46 -8.82
CA ASP A 322 -21.98 -1.11 -9.39
C ASP A 322 -21.81 0.41 -9.57
N GLY A 323 -22.76 1.06 -10.25
CA GLY A 323 -22.76 2.51 -10.45
C GLY A 323 -22.90 3.27 -9.14
N MET A 324 -23.71 2.77 -8.21
CA MET A 324 -23.89 3.40 -6.91
C MET A 324 -22.64 3.30 -6.02
N LEU A 325 -21.93 2.18 -6.05
CA LEU A 325 -20.65 2.02 -5.34
C LEU A 325 -19.58 2.97 -5.86
N LEU A 326 -19.53 3.26 -7.17
CA LEU A 326 -18.64 4.26 -7.72
C LEU A 326 -19.00 5.68 -7.23
N LYS A 327 -20.30 6.01 -7.16
CA LYS A 327 -20.75 7.29 -6.57
C LYS A 327 -20.40 7.41 -5.09
N VAL A 328 -20.55 6.34 -4.31
CA VAL A 328 -20.10 6.29 -2.91
C VAL A 328 -18.59 6.55 -2.85
N ALA A 329 -17.81 5.94 -3.74
CA ALA A 329 -16.38 6.16 -3.80
C ALA A 329 -16.03 7.64 -4.01
N ASP A 330 -16.71 8.32 -4.93
CA ASP A 330 -16.46 9.73 -5.25
C ASP A 330 -16.91 10.68 -4.11
N VAL A 331 -18.00 10.38 -3.40
CA VAL A 331 -18.49 11.18 -2.26
C VAL A 331 -17.54 11.11 -1.05
N PHE A 332 -16.88 9.96 -0.88
CA PHE A 332 -16.00 9.70 0.25
C PHE A 332 -14.51 9.82 -0.08
N ASP A 333 -14.14 10.07 -1.34
CA ASP A 333 -12.78 10.37 -1.76
C ASP A 333 -12.28 11.63 -1.03
N VAL A 334 -11.04 11.59 -0.57
CA VAL A 334 -10.37 12.68 0.19
C VAL A 334 -9.21 13.20 -0.61
#